data_AF-A0A8I2JZ88-F1
#
_entry.id   AF-A0A8I2JZ88-F1
#
_cell.length_a   1.000
_cell.length_b   1.000
_cell.length_c   1.000
_cell.angle_alpha   90.00
_cell.angle_beta   90.00
_cell.angle_gamma   90.00
#
_symmetry.space_group_name_H-M   'P 1'
#
loop_
_entity.id
_entity.type
_entity.pdbx_description
1 polymer ?
#
loop_
_entity_poly.entity_id
_entity_poly.type
_entity_poly.pdbx_seq_one_letter_code
_entity_poly.pdbx_strand_id
1 'polypeptide(L)'
;MGFIELATPIILIVAIVFGIRAWLLRAYLPSGGLKIWLALVTVACIYFAGEEISWGQQLFGWQSPEIMQEINDQQETNIHNISSWFDQKPRLLLELWIIIGGIFVAALRKWKPGIYKTDRWSYWFWPGFACFPAALLAELVKLPERIKDNFGITSLPTDLRYSELQELLFAMFLMCYLASNFKRLLVLHSLNKK
;
A
#
# COMPACT_ATOMS: atom_id res chain seq x y z
N MET A 1 -11.97 -15.57 -9.99
CA MET A 1 -11.29 -14.72 -9.00
C MET A 1 -10.58 -15.60 -7.99
N GLY A 2 -9.25 -15.51 -7.93
CA GLY A 2 -8.43 -16.25 -6.98
C GLY A 2 -8.64 -15.80 -5.54
N PHE A 3 -8.29 -16.65 -4.57
CA PHE A 3 -8.39 -16.31 -3.14
C PHE A 3 -7.53 -15.08 -2.76
N ILE A 4 -6.39 -14.91 -3.42
CA ILE A 4 -5.47 -13.77 -3.20
C ILE A 4 -6.05 -12.47 -3.78
N GLU A 5 -6.69 -12.53 -4.94
CA GLU A 5 -7.36 -11.38 -5.60
C GLU A 5 -8.46 -10.77 -4.70
N LEU A 6 -9.14 -11.57 -3.87
CA LEU A 6 -10.09 -11.06 -2.87
C LEU A 6 -9.44 -10.59 -1.56
N ALA A 7 -8.26 -11.09 -1.22
CA ALA A 7 -7.60 -10.75 0.04
C ALA A 7 -7.06 -9.31 0.03
N THR A 8 -6.45 -8.88 -1.08
CA THR A 8 -5.90 -7.53 -1.26
C THR A 8 -6.92 -6.42 -0.98
N PRO A 9 -8.10 -6.38 -1.63
CA PRO A 9 -9.11 -5.34 -1.38
C PRO A 9 -9.66 -5.39 0.04
N ILE A 10 -9.80 -6.56 0.66
CA ILE A 10 -10.23 -6.68 2.06
C ILE A 10 -9.22 -6.00 3.00
N ILE A 11 -7.92 -6.26 2.82
CA ILE A 11 -6.87 -5.62 3.62
C ILE A 11 -6.84 -4.11 3.38
N LEU A 12 -7.04 -3.67 2.14
CA LEU A 12 -7.10 -2.25 1.81
C LEU A 12 -8.32 -1.56 2.43
N ILE A 13 -9.49 -2.21 2.51
CA ILE A 13 -10.66 -1.68 3.22
C ILE A 13 -10.33 -1.42 4.70
N VAL A 14 -9.64 -2.36 5.36
CA VAL A 14 -9.18 -2.16 6.74
C VAL A 14 -8.19 -0.99 6.83
N ALA A 15 -7.26 -0.87 5.88
CA ALA A 15 -6.33 0.24 5.79
C ALA A 15 -7.07 1.60 5.65
N ILE A 16 -8.07 1.67 4.78
CA ILE A 16 -8.91 2.85 4.56
C ILE A 16 -9.63 3.26 5.84
N VAL A 17 -10.19 2.31 6.59
CA VAL A 17 -10.83 2.59 7.90
C VAL A 17 -9.82 3.22 8.86
N PHE A 18 -8.59 2.70 8.95
CA PHE A 18 -7.55 3.33 9.77
C PHE A 18 -7.17 4.73 9.26
N GLY A 19 -7.07 4.92 7.95
CA GLY A 19 -6.80 6.22 7.33
C GLY A 19 -7.87 7.27 7.67
N ILE A 20 -9.15 6.91 7.53
CA ILE A 20 -10.28 7.77 7.90
C ILE A 20 -10.24 8.11 9.39
N ARG A 21 -10.04 7.10 10.26
CA ARG A 21 -9.97 7.34 11.71
C ARG A 21 -8.77 8.20 12.10
N ALA A 22 -7.63 8.04 11.44
CA ALA A 22 -6.47 8.92 11.61
C ALA A 22 -6.78 10.35 11.12
N TRP A 23 -7.46 10.49 10.00
CA TRP A 23 -7.87 11.79 9.45
C TRP A 23 -8.81 12.56 10.38
N LEU A 24 -9.72 11.88 11.09
CA LEU A 24 -10.56 12.51 12.11
C LEU A 24 -9.73 13.12 13.26
N LEU A 25 -8.52 12.62 13.49
CA LEU A 25 -7.57 13.13 14.49
C LEU A 25 -6.47 14.02 13.89
N ARG A 26 -6.60 14.46 12.63
CA ARG A 26 -5.57 15.23 11.91
C ARG A 26 -5.16 16.55 12.56
N ALA A 27 -5.94 17.08 13.51
CA ALA A 27 -5.60 18.29 14.25
C ALA A 27 -4.32 18.14 15.08
N TYR A 28 -3.96 16.91 15.47
CA TYR A 28 -2.74 16.60 16.23
C TYR A 28 -1.49 16.41 15.35
N LEU A 29 -1.61 16.53 14.02
CA LEU A 29 -0.45 16.51 13.12
C LEU A 29 0.27 17.86 13.14
N PRO A 30 1.62 17.89 13.17
CA PRO A 30 2.38 19.13 13.35
C PRO A 30 2.38 20.06 12.12
N SER A 31 1.93 19.62 10.95
CA SER A 31 1.89 20.45 9.74
C SER A 31 0.76 20.11 8.78
N GLY A 32 0.36 21.07 7.95
CA GLY A 32 -0.65 20.87 6.89
C GLY A 32 -0.22 19.85 5.83
N GLY A 33 1.07 19.81 5.48
CA GLY A 33 1.61 18.85 4.52
C GLY A 33 1.42 17.39 4.96
N LEU A 34 1.52 17.11 6.28
CA LEU A 34 1.25 15.76 6.80
C LEU A 34 -0.22 15.38 6.75
N LYS A 35 -1.13 16.35 6.86
CA LYS A 35 -2.56 16.11 6.65
C LYS A 35 -2.75 15.68 5.20
N ILE A 36 -2.27 16.48 4.24
CA ILE A 36 -2.35 16.16 2.81
C ILE A 36 -1.75 14.78 2.54
N TRP A 37 -0.57 14.48 3.08
CA TRP A 37 0.04 13.16 2.95
C TRP A 37 -0.83 12.01 3.47
N LEU A 38 -1.39 12.15 4.67
CA LEU A 38 -2.28 11.13 5.25
C LEU A 38 -3.54 10.92 4.38
N ALA A 39 -4.13 12.00 3.86
CA ALA A 39 -5.25 11.93 2.93
C ALA A 39 -4.86 11.23 1.62
N LEU A 40 -3.71 11.60 1.04
CA LEU A 40 -3.20 11.00 -0.20
C LEU A 40 -2.97 9.50 -0.05
N VAL A 41 -2.33 9.04 1.04
CA VAL A 41 -2.14 7.60 1.27
C VAL A 41 -3.49 6.88 1.46
N THR A 42 -4.46 7.51 2.11
CA THR A 42 -5.80 6.93 2.29
C THR A 42 -6.54 6.83 0.95
N VAL A 43 -6.50 7.87 0.11
CA VAL A 43 -7.08 7.86 -1.24
C VAL A 43 -6.37 6.86 -2.14
N ALA A 44 -5.04 6.74 -2.03
CA ALA A 44 -4.28 5.72 -2.75
C ALA A 44 -4.73 4.29 -2.39
N CYS A 45 -5.10 4.03 -1.13
CA CYS A 45 -5.68 2.75 -0.74
C CYS A 45 -7.08 2.53 -1.35
N ILE A 46 -7.90 3.58 -1.46
CA ILE A 46 -9.22 3.51 -2.14
C ILE A 46 -9.02 3.20 -3.62
N TYR A 47 -8.13 3.94 -4.28
CA TYR A 47 -7.78 3.73 -5.68
C TYR A 47 -7.28 2.30 -5.90
N PHE A 48 -6.31 1.84 -5.10
CA PHE A 48 -5.77 0.50 -5.22
C PHE A 48 -6.85 -0.56 -5.01
N ALA A 49 -7.70 -0.43 -3.98
CA ALA A 49 -8.78 -1.38 -3.76
C ALA A 49 -9.79 -1.39 -4.90
N GLY A 50 -10.12 -0.21 -5.43
CA GLY A 50 -11.01 -0.03 -6.56
C GLY A 50 -10.48 -0.71 -7.81
N GLU A 51 -9.23 -0.44 -8.20
CA GLU A 51 -8.59 -1.06 -9.36
C GLU A 51 -8.61 -2.59 -9.28
N GLU A 52 -8.25 -3.16 -8.12
CA GLU A 52 -8.26 -4.62 -7.90
C GLU A 52 -9.63 -5.27 -8.10
N ILE A 53 -10.72 -4.60 -7.70
CA ILE A 53 -12.09 -5.13 -7.87
C ILE A 53 -12.82 -4.56 -9.10
N SER A 54 -12.09 -3.93 -10.02
CA SER A 54 -12.66 -3.24 -11.18
C SER A 54 -13.74 -2.23 -10.82
N TRP A 55 -13.51 -1.44 -9.77
CA TRP A 55 -14.45 -0.48 -9.18
C TRP A 55 -15.80 -1.08 -8.76
N GLY A 56 -15.83 -2.39 -8.53
CA GLY A 56 -16.99 -3.18 -8.11
C GLY A 56 -17.58 -4.02 -9.23
N GLN A 57 -17.09 -3.92 -10.47
CA GLN A 57 -17.63 -4.68 -11.60
C GLN A 57 -17.60 -6.17 -11.33
N GLN A 58 -16.51 -6.65 -10.74
CA GLN A 58 -16.38 -8.06 -10.45
C GLN A 58 -17.34 -8.55 -9.34
N LEU A 59 -17.87 -7.64 -8.51
CA LEU A 59 -18.86 -7.95 -7.47
C LEU A 59 -20.30 -7.91 -7.99
N PHE A 60 -20.61 -6.97 -8.88
CA PHE A 60 -21.98 -6.70 -9.31
C PHE A 60 -22.27 -7.07 -10.78
N GLY A 61 -21.24 -7.42 -11.55
CA GLY A 61 -21.38 -8.01 -12.89
C GLY A 61 -21.89 -7.09 -13.98
N TRP A 62 -21.70 -5.77 -13.87
CA TRP A 62 -22.10 -4.86 -14.96
C TRP A 62 -21.18 -4.96 -16.16
N GLN A 63 -21.69 -4.53 -17.32
CA GLN A 63 -20.91 -4.44 -18.55
C GLN A 63 -20.04 -3.18 -18.55
N SER A 64 -18.81 -3.32 -19.03
CA SER A 64 -17.90 -2.19 -19.20
C SER A 64 -18.41 -1.26 -20.31
N PRO A 65 -18.22 0.07 -20.20
CA PRO A 65 -18.48 1.01 -21.30
C PRO A 65 -17.72 0.63 -22.57
N GLU A 66 -18.22 1.00 -23.75
CA GLU A 66 -17.63 0.62 -25.05
C GLU A 66 -16.14 0.99 -25.12
N ILE A 67 -15.78 2.19 -24.66
CA ILE A 67 -14.38 2.63 -24.64
C ILE A 67 -13.48 1.71 -23.81
N MET A 68 -13.96 1.18 -22.69
CA MET A 68 -13.20 0.26 -21.85
C MET A 68 -13.09 -1.11 -22.51
N GLN A 69 -14.11 -1.58 -23.22
CA GLN A 69 -14.04 -2.84 -23.98
C GLN A 69 -12.99 -2.78 -25.10
N GLU A 70 -12.71 -1.60 -25.64
CA GLU A 70 -11.72 -1.39 -26.69
C GLU A 70 -10.28 -1.29 -26.16
N ILE A 71 -10.07 -0.67 -25.00
CA ILE A 71 -8.72 -0.31 -24.50
C ILE A 71 -8.24 -1.09 -23.28
N ASN A 72 -9.13 -1.80 -22.57
CA ASN A 72 -8.79 -2.58 -21.39
C ASN A 72 -8.57 -4.05 -21.79
N ASP A 73 -7.41 -4.60 -21.48
CA ASP A 73 -7.02 -5.96 -21.88
C ASP A 73 -7.96 -7.05 -21.32
N GLN A 74 -8.68 -6.76 -20.24
CA GLN A 74 -9.62 -7.69 -19.58
C GLN A 74 -11.08 -7.27 -19.74
N GLN A 75 -11.35 -6.22 -20.54
CA GLN A 75 -12.68 -5.64 -20.72
C GLN A 75 -13.32 -5.23 -19.38
N GLU A 76 -12.50 -4.79 -18.42
CA GLU A 76 -12.93 -4.36 -17.09
C GLU A 76 -13.02 -2.82 -16.95
N THR A 77 -13.65 -2.32 -15.89
CA THR A 77 -13.77 -0.89 -15.60
C THR A 77 -12.60 -0.30 -14.79
N ASN A 78 -11.49 -1.01 -14.66
CA ASN A 78 -10.24 -0.51 -14.07
C ASN A 78 -9.31 0.13 -15.11
N ILE A 79 -8.31 0.86 -14.63
CA ILE A 79 -7.33 1.59 -15.45
C ILE A 79 -6.00 0.82 -15.53
N HIS A 80 -5.65 0.03 -14.53
CA HIS A 80 -4.39 -0.72 -14.50
C HIS A 80 -4.29 -1.81 -15.59
N ASN A 81 -5.43 -2.28 -16.12
CA ASN A 81 -5.48 -3.22 -17.25
C ASN A 81 -5.45 -2.52 -18.63
N ILE A 82 -5.33 -1.18 -18.68
CA ILE A 82 -5.24 -0.43 -19.95
C ILE A 82 -3.79 -0.40 -20.48
N SER A 83 -2.80 -0.26 -19.59
CA SER A 83 -1.40 -0.28 -20.01
C SER A 83 -0.44 -0.54 -18.85
N SER A 84 0.76 -1.01 -19.19
CA SER A 84 1.87 -1.17 -18.24
C SER A 84 2.22 0.12 -17.50
N TRP A 85 1.92 1.30 -18.06
CA TRP A 85 2.12 2.56 -17.37
C TRP A 85 1.24 2.69 -16.13
N PHE A 86 -0.03 2.27 -16.22
CA PHE A 86 -1.00 2.36 -15.13
C PHE A 86 -0.87 1.23 -14.11
N ASP A 87 -0.37 0.06 -14.52
CA ASP A 87 -0.05 -1.03 -13.59
C ASP A 87 1.30 -0.82 -12.89
N GLN A 88 2.38 -0.63 -13.66
CA GLN A 88 3.74 -0.76 -13.13
C GLN A 88 4.24 0.51 -12.43
N LYS A 89 3.89 1.71 -12.90
CA LYS A 89 4.46 2.95 -12.34
C LYS A 89 3.93 3.28 -10.95
N PRO A 90 2.62 3.19 -10.65
CA PRO A 90 2.11 3.38 -9.30
C PRO A 90 2.73 2.37 -8.32
N ARG A 91 2.84 1.10 -8.76
CA ARG A 91 3.47 0.02 -8.01
C ARG A 91 4.94 0.34 -7.68
N LEU A 92 5.72 0.78 -8.67
CA LEU A 92 7.13 1.15 -8.48
C LEU A 92 7.32 2.27 -7.46
N LEU A 93 6.46 3.31 -7.49
CA LEU A 93 6.53 4.41 -6.53
C LEU A 93 6.27 3.92 -5.09
N LEU A 94 5.28 3.04 -4.92
CA LEU A 94 4.98 2.41 -3.64
C LEU A 94 6.14 1.51 -3.18
N GLU A 95 6.68 0.68 -4.07
CA GLU A 95 7.81 -0.22 -3.82
C GLU A 95 9.05 0.55 -3.36
N LEU A 96 9.41 1.65 -4.03
CA LEU A 96 10.52 2.52 -3.60
C LEU A 96 10.30 3.08 -2.19
N TRP A 97 9.07 3.50 -1.87
CA TRP A 97 8.75 3.99 -0.53
C TRP A 97 8.80 2.87 0.53
N ILE A 98 8.40 1.65 0.18
CA ILE A 98 8.50 0.46 1.03
C ILE A 98 9.97 0.11 1.30
N ILE A 99 10.82 0.09 0.28
CA ILE A 99 12.24 -0.21 0.41
C ILE A 99 12.92 0.85 1.30
N ILE A 100 12.78 2.13 0.94
CA ILE A 100 13.45 3.23 1.65
C ILE A 100 12.89 3.35 3.07
N GLY A 101 11.57 3.45 3.20
CA GLY A 101 10.90 3.74 4.46
C GLY A 101 10.70 2.52 5.35
N GLY A 102 10.19 1.44 4.76
CA GLY A 102 9.80 0.21 5.42
C GLY A 102 10.96 -0.70 5.81
N ILE A 103 12.06 -0.66 5.07
CA ILE A 103 13.25 -1.47 5.36
C ILE A 103 14.34 -0.58 5.98
N PHE A 104 14.91 0.35 5.21
CA PHE A 104 16.09 1.11 5.66
C PHE A 104 15.76 2.04 6.82
N VAL A 105 14.76 2.91 6.69
CA VAL A 105 14.40 3.85 7.76
C VAL A 105 13.81 3.13 8.99
N ALA A 106 13.00 2.09 8.78
CA ALA A 106 12.46 1.28 9.88
C ALA A 106 13.56 0.53 10.65
N ALA A 107 14.59 0.02 9.98
CA ALA A 107 15.76 -0.56 10.62
C ALA A 107 16.52 0.50 11.41
N LEU A 108 16.83 1.65 10.82
CA LEU A 108 17.52 2.76 11.51
C LEU A 108 16.76 3.26 12.74
N ARG A 109 15.42 3.29 12.70
CA ARG A 109 14.53 3.63 13.84
C ARG A 109 14.80 2.77 15.06
N LYS A 110 15.00 1.46 14.87
CA LYS A 110 15.23 0.51 15.97
C LYS A 110 16.60 0.75 16.64
N TRP A 111 17.59 1.25 15.90
CA TRP A 111 18.96 1.41 16.38
C TRP A 111 19.26 2.82 16.90
N LYS A 112 18.51 3.84 16.45
CA LYS A 112 18.66 5.24 16.89
C LYS A 112 17.30 5.89 17.20
N PRO A 113 16.67 5.56 18.36
CA PRO A 113 15.32 6.04 18.68
C PRO A 113 15.23 7.57 18.86
N GLY A 114 16.34 8.23 19.21
CA GLY A 114 16.40 9.69 19.43
C GLY A 114 16.18 10.58 18.19
N ILE A 115 16.11 9.99 16.99
CA ILE A 115 15.83 10.71 15.73
C ILE A 115 14.32 11.07 15.61
N TYR A 116 13.48 10.53 16.49
CA TYR A 116 12.02 10.49 16.35
C TYR A 116 11.28 11.25 17.45
N LYS A 117 11.18 12.56 17.26
CA LYS A 117 10.34 13.44 18.07
C LYS A 117 8.99 13.67 17.39
N THR A 118 7.90 13.73 18.16
CA THR A 118 6.52 13.83 17.65
C THR A 118 6.22 15.15 16.92
N ASP A 119 7.02 16.18 17.17
CA ASP A 119 6.97 17.49 16.51
C ASP A 119 7.59 17.47 15.09
N ARG A 120 8.35 16.44 14.73
CA ARG A 120 9.03 16.34 13.43
C ARG A 120 8.18 15.63 12.38
N TRP A 121 8.22 16.15 11.14
CA TRP A 121 7.51 15.53 10.01
C TRP A 121 7.96 14.10 9.70
N SER A 122 9.26 13.82 9.87
CA SER A 122 9.85 12.50 9.59
C SER A 122 9.29 11.38 10.48
N TYR A 123 8.77 11.72 11.66
CA TYR A 123 8.09 10.78 12.55
C TYR A 123 6.83 10.22 11.90
N TRP A 124 6.02 11.08 11.31
CA TRP A 124 4.72 10.79 10.70
C TRP A 124 4.85 10.24 9.28
N PHE A 125 5.71 10.84 8.47
CA PHE A 125 5.90 10.44 7.08
C PHE A 125 6.48 9.03 6.96
N TRP A 126 7.56 8.72 7.67
CA TRP A 126 8.23 7.43 7.48
C TRP A 126 7.52 6.27 8.21
N PRO A 127 7.49 5.06 7.62
CA PRO A 127 6.96 3.84 8.24
C PRO A 127 7.66 3.46 9.55
N GLY A 128 6.88 2.98 10.53
CA GLY A 128 7.41 2.45 11.78
C GLY A 128 7.94 1.02 11.63
N PHE A 129 8.59 0.50 12.68
CA PHE A 129 9.06 -0.89 12.70
C PHE A 129 7.91 -1.92 12.53
N ALA A 130 6.66 -1.56 12.84
CA ALA A 130 5.49 -2.38 12.57
C ALA A 130 5.29 -2.71 11.08
N CYS A 131 5.80 -1.87 10.17
CA CYS A 131 5.73 -2.08 8.73
C CYS A 131 6.87 -2.95 8.20
N PHE A 132 7.93 -3.18 8.99
CA PHE A 132 9.15 -3.86 8.54
C PHE A 132 8.91 -5.30 8.04
N PRO A 133 8.11 -6.15 8.72
CA PRO A 133 7.89 -7.51 8.24
C PRO A 133 7.23 -7.56 6.86
N ALA A 134 6.17 -6.76 6.66
CA ALA A 134 5.49 -6.68 5.38
C ALA A 134 6.42 -6.14 4.27
N ALA A 135 7.20 -5.10 4.58
CA ALA A 135 8.17 -4.54 3.64
C ALA A 135 9.24 -5.55 3.22
N LEU A 136 9.83 -6.26 4.18
CA LEU A 136 10.84 -7.27 3.90
C LEU A 136 10.27 -8.43 3.09
N LEU A 137 9.11 -8.95 3.47
CA LEU A 137 8.47 -10.05 2.76
C LEU A 137 8.09 -9.64 1.32
N ALA A 138 7.62 -8.41 1.11
CA ALA A 138 7.25 -7.93 -0.22
C ALA A 138 8.43 -7.94 -1.20
N GLU A 139 9.64 -7.65 -0.71
CA GLU A 139 10.86 -7.75 -1.51
C GLU A 139 11.33 -9.18 -1.70
N LEU A 140 11.27 -10.00 -0.63
CA LEU A 140 11.70 -11.39 -0.68
C LEU A 140 10.82 -12.24 -1.63
N VAL A 141 9.51 -11.98 -1.67
CA VAL A 141 8.58 -12.77 -2.49
C VAL A 141 8.87 -12.64 -3.98
N LYS A 142 9.38 -11.48 -4.43
CA LYS A 142 9.69 -11.22 -5.85
C LYS A 142 11.12 -11.57 -6.24
N LEU A 143 11.97 -11.96 -5.29
CA LEU A 143 13.35 -12.34 -5.59
C LEU A 143 13.46 -13.48 -6.63
N PRO A 144 12.67 -14.57 -6.56
CA PRO A 144 12.77 -15.65 -7.55
C PRO A 144 12.51 -15.14 -8.97
N GLU A 145 11.50 -14.29 -9.15
CA GLU A 145 11.16 -13.68 -10.44
C GLU A 145 12.26 -12.74 -10.93
N ARG A 146 12.79 -11.86 -10.07
CA ARG A 146 13.92 -10.97 -10.42
C ARG A 146 15.18 -11.74 -10.79
N ILE A 147 15.47 -12.85 -10.12
CA ILE A 147 16.61 -13.74 -10.45
C ILE A 147 16.35 -14.40 -11.80
N LYS A 148 15.13 -14.91 -12.04
CA LYS A 148 14.74 -15.50 -13.33
C LYS A 148 15.03 -14.54 -14.48
N ASP A 149 14.56 -13.30 -14.36
CA ASP A 149 14.69 -12.28 -15.40
C ASP A 149 16.15 -11.85 -15.60
N ASN A 150 16.93 -11.72 -14.53
CA ASN A 150 18.35 -11.32 -14.60
C ASN A 150 19.28 -12.42 -15.13
N PHE A 151 18.94 -13.69 -14.94
CA PHE A 151 19.78 -14.83 -15.35
C PHE A 151 19.25 -15.59 -16.58
N GLY A 152 18.17 -15.11 -17.20
CA GLY A 152 17.60 -15.71 -18.41
C GLY A 152 17.05 -17.13 -18.21
N ILE A 153 16.56 -17.44 -17.01
CA ILE A 153 16.01 -18.77 -16.68
C ILE A 153 14.64 -18.92 -17.35
N THR A 154 14.40 -20.04 -18.05
CA THR A 154 13.21 -20.24 -18.88
C THR A 154 11.93 -20.52 -18.11
N SER A 155 12.01 -21.11 -16.91
CA SER A 155 10.84 -21.36 -16.07
C SER A 155 11.21 -21.46 -14.59
N LEU A 156 10.30 -21.02 -13.73
CA LEU A 156 10.36 -21.31 -12.29
C LEU A 156 9.56 -22.60 -12.02
N PRO A 157 9.98 -23.42 -11.04
CA PRO A 157 9.33 -24.70 -10.74
C PRO A 157 7.93 -24.56 -10.11
N THR A 158 7.45 -23.34 -9.88
CA THR A 158 6.18 -23.06 -9.20
C THR A 158 5.34 -22.05 -9.98
N ASP A 159 4.07 -22.36 -10.21
CA ASP A 159 3.06 -21.48 -10.83
C ASP A 159 2.54 -20.39 -9.87
N LEU A 160 3.39 -19.90 -8.96
CA LEU A 160 3.02 -18.86 -8.02
C LEU A 160 2.90 -17.51 -8.74
N ARG A 161 1.75 -16.83 -8.58
CA ARG A 161 1.56 -15.45 -9.07
C ARG A 161 2.27 -14.47 -8.12
N TYR A 162 3.60 -14.37 -8.23
CA TYR A 162 4.43 -13.57 -7.32
C TYR A 162 3.99 -12.10 -7.22
N SER A 163 3.53 -11.51 -8.32
CA SER A 163 3.02 -10.14 -8.35
C SER A 163 1.78 -9.93 -7.48
N GLU A 164 0.84 -10.88 -7.43
CA GLU A 164 -0.34 -10.80 -6.57
C GLU A 164 0.02 -10.92 -5.08
N LEU A 165 0.94 -11.84 -4.76
CA LEU A 165 1.43 -11.94 -3.39
C LEU A 165 2.16 -10.65 -2.97
N GLN A 166 2.90 -10.02 -3.89
CA GLN A 166 3.55 -8.75 -3.62
C GLN A 166 2.52 -7.63 -3.37
N GLU A 167 1.47 -7.53 -4.18
CA GLU A 167 0.37 -6.57 -3.97
C GLU A 167 -0.32 -6.77 -2.62
N LEU A 168 -0.60 -8.01 -2.23
CA LEU A 168 -1.15 -8.31 -0.92
C LEU A 168 -0.22 -7.82 0.20
N LEU A 169 1.09 -8.02 0.06
CA LEU A 169 2.08 -7.54 1.03
C LEU A 169 2.20 -6.01 1.04
N PHE A 170 2.04 -5.36 -0.11
CA PHE A 170 1.93 -3.89 -0.22
C PHE A 170 0.68 -3.37 0.49
N ALA A 171 -0.47 -4.04 0.33
CA ALA A 171 -1.69 -3.72 1.05
C ALA A 171 -1.52 -3.89 2.58
N MET A 172 -0.89 -4.97 3.03
CA MET A 172 -0.57 -5.18 4.44
C MET A 172 0.37 -4.11 4.98
N PHE A 173 1.37 -3.69 4.20
CA PHE A 173 2.27 -2.60 4.56
C PHE A 173 1.51 -1.27 4.75
N LEU A 174 0.63 -0.91 3.81
CA LEU A 174 -0.21 0.29 3.88
C LEU A 174 -1.15 0.25 5.09
N MET A 175 -1.78 -0.90 5.36
CA MET A 175 -2.61 -1.11 6.55
C MET A 175 -1.80 -0.87 7.83
N CYS A 176 -0.61 -1.49 7.97
CA CYS A 176 0.27 -1.30 9.11
C CYS A 176 0.71 0.17 9.26
N TYR A 177 0.97 0.85 8.14
CA TYR A 177 1.35 2.26 8.14
C TYR A 177 0.24 3.17 8.66
N LEU A 178 -0.98 3.03 8.13
CA LEU A 178 -2.14 3.82 8.54
C LEU A 178 -2.57 3.49 9.99
N ALA A 179 -2.58 2.21 10.36
CA ALA A 179 -2.84 1.78 11.74
C ALA A 179 -1.80 2.34 12.72
N SER A 180 -0.51 2.33 12.35
CA SER A 180 0.53 2.91 13.19
C SER A 180 0.37 4.42 13.35
N ASN A 181 -0.03 5.16 12.31
CA ASN A 181 -0.27 6.60 12.39
C ASN A 181 -1.51 6.90 13.25
N PHE A 182 -2.60 6.15 13.04
CA PHE A 182 -3.81 6.25 13.86
C PHE A 182 -3.50 6.04 15.34
N LYS A 183 -2.75 4.99 15.70
CA LYS A 183 -2.37 4.72 17.10
C LYS A 183 -1.60 5.87 17.73
N ARG A 184 -0.66 6.48 17.00
CA ARG A 184 0.14 7.62 17.49
C ARG A 184 -0.73 8.87 17.69
N LEU A 185 -1.64 9.15 16.77
CA LEU A 185 -2.61 10.26 16.91
C LEU A 185 -3.56 10.01 18.10
N LEU A 186 -4.00 8.78 18.31
CA LEU A 186 -4.87 8.42 19.42
C LEU A 186 -4.19 8.65 20.78
N VAL A 187 -2.89 8.33 20.89
CA VAL A 187 -2.09 8.63 22.09
C VAL A 187 -2.07 10.14 22.34
N LEU A 188 -1.75 10.97 21.33
CA LEU A 188 -1.75 12.43 21.49
C LEU A 188 -3.13 12.99 21.86
N HIS A 189 -4.20 12.46 21.26
CA HIS A 189 -5.56 12.84 21.62
C HIS A 189 -5.86 12.52 23.09
N SER A 190 -5.46 11.34 23.58
CA SER A 190 -5.68 10.93 24.97
C SER A 190 -4.91 11.77 25.99
N LEU A 191 -3.70 12.22 25.64
CA LEU A 191 -2.89 13.07 26.51
C LEU A 191 -3.45 14.48 26.65
N ASN A 192 -4.10 15.02 25.61
CA ASN A 192 -4.71 16.36 25.64
C ASN A 192 -6.12 16.40 26.25
N LYS A 193 -6.71 15.24 26.57
CA LYS A 193 -8.00 15.13 27.27
C LYS A 193 -7.86 15.07 28.80
N LYS A 194 -6.64 14.83 29.30
CA LYS A 194 -6.31 14.86 30.73
C LYS A 194 -5.83 16.26 31.11
#